data_AF-A0A7S2TS70-F1
#
_entry.id   AF-A0A7S2TS70-F1
#
_cell.length_a   1.000
_cell.length_b   1.000
_cell.length_c   1.000
_cell.angle_alpha   90.00
_cell.angle_beta   90.00
_cell.angle_gamma   90.00
#
_symmetry.space_group_name_H-M   'P 1'
#
loop_
_entity.id
_entity.type
_entity.pdbx_description
1 polymer ?
#
loop_
_entity_poly.entity_id
_entity_poly.type
_entity_poly.pdbx_seq_one_letter_code
_entity_poly.pdbx_strand_id
1 'polypeptide(L)'
;VEKNKNAINTLRNAVLSEWGSSVTVIEVDMREWKAPEKADIMVSELLGSFGDNELSPECLDGAQWVLKENGISIPASSTSFIEPVSCPKVWSELKATGHLKSFETPYVVLLHRAFKISSVEKCFHFVHPNPQEPIDNTRHVHIKFQPATEASVLHGFAGYFESKLFEDVIISINPATFSTGMFSWFPILFPLRTPIQIRKGDVIEFDLWRCEDRSKVWYEWCCAAPVVTAVHNPSGRSYQIGLKF
;
A
#
# COMPACT_ATOMS: atom_id res chain seq x y z
N VAL A 1 2.17 3.98 21.63
CA VAL A 1 0.69 4.11 21.52
C VAL A 1 0.20 2.89 20.78
N GLU A 2 -0.82 2.19 21.27
CA GLU A 2 -1.35 0.98 20.65
C GLU A 2 -2.86 0.88 20.95
N LYS A 3 -3.66 0.48 19.96
CA LYS A 3 -5.13 0.33 20.09
C LYS A 3 -5.58 -1.11 20.30
N ASN A 4 -4.76 -2.08 19.92
CA ASN A 4 -5.05 -3.49 20.10
C ASN A 4 -4.87 -3.88 21.57
N LYS A 5 -6.00 -4.07 22.26
CA LYS A 5 -6.07 -4.47 23.67
C LYS A 5 -5.26 -5.73 23.98
N ASN A 6 -5.13 -6.65 23.03
CA ASN A 6 -4.35 -7.87 23.22
C ASN A 6 -2.84 -7.58 23.23
N ALA A 7 -2.37 -6.70 22.34
CA ALA A 7 -0.96 -6.30 22.27
C ALA A 7 -0.52 -5.46 23.49
N ILE A 8 -1.44 -4.66 24.03
CA ILE A 8 -1.20 -3.86 25.24
C ILE A 8 -0.75 -4.72 26.43
N ASN A 9 -1.29 -5.94 26.59
CA ASN A 9 -0.87 -6.84 27.66
C ASN A 9 0.61 -7.23 27.51
N THR A 10 1.05 -7.53 26.29
CA THR A 10 2.45 -7.81 25.98
C THR A 10 3.34 -6.59 26.28
N LEU A 11 2.91 -5.40 25.85
CA LEU A 11 3.67 -4.15 26.06
C LEU A 11 3.79 -3.81 27.55
N ARG A 12 2.72 -3.95 28.33
CA ARG A 12 2.74 -3.72 29.79
C ARG A 12 3.66 -4.71 30.50
N ASN A 13 3.67 -5.98 30.08
CA ASN A 13 4.61 -6.96 30.61
C ASN A 13 6.07 -6.59 30.29
N ALA A 14 6.36 -6.15 29.07
CA ALA A 14 7.70 -5.71 28.67
C ALA A 14 8.17 -4.47 29.47
N VAL A 15 7.27 -3.54 29.78
CA VAL A 15 7.56 -2.42 30.70
C VAL A 15 7.97 -2.93 32.08
N LEU A 16 7.25 -3.92 32.62
CA LEU A 16 7.54 -4.46 33.96
C LEU A 16 8.83 -5.30 34.00
N SER A 17 9.17 -6.01 32.92
CA SER A 17 10.30 -6.95 32.89
C SER A 17 11.60 -6.34 32.37
N GLU A 18 11.54 -5.37 31.48
CA GLU A 18 12.70 -4.90 30.71
C GLU A 18 12.82 -3.38 30.63
N TRP A 19 11.77 -2.68 30.17
CA TRP A 19 11.91 -1.27 29.80
C TRP A 19 11.80 -0.28 30.96
N GLY A 20 11.12 -0.67 32.04
CA GLY A 20 10.93 0.16 33.23
C GLY A 20 10.24 1.50 32.93
N SER A 21 10.63 2.55 33.67
CA SER A 21 10.02 3.88 33.56
C SER A 21 10.39 4.65 32.29
N SER A 22 11.30 4.13 31.47
CA SER A 22 11.70 4.77 30.20
C SER A 22 10.61 4.70 29.13
N VAL A 23 9.63 3.81 29.28
CA VAL A 23 8.54 3.59 28.32
C VAL A 23 7.19 3.69 29.01
N THR A 24 6.33 4.57 28.50
CA THR A 24 4.93 4.66 28.92
C THR A 24 4.01 4.08 27.85
N VAL A 25 3.21 3.06 28.21
CA VAL A 25 2.25 2.44 27.29
C VAL A 25 0.93 3.18 27.33
N ILE A 26 0.52 3.71 26.19
CA ILE A 26 -0.77 4.39 25.99
C ILE A 26 -1.69 3.49 25.17
N GLU A 27 -2.82 3.08 25.77
CA GLU A 27 -3.88 2.26 25.17
C GLU A 27 -4.96 3.16 24.56
N VAL A 28 -4.80 3.53 23.29
CA VAL A 28 -5.72 4.42 22.55
C VAL A 28 -5.41 4.34 21.05
N ASP A 29 -6.37 4.69 20.20
CA ASP A 29 -6.07 5.00 18.81
C ASP A 29 -5.22 6.27 18.73
N MET A 30 -4.14 6.26 17.95
CA MET A 30 -3.23 7.42 17.85
C MET A 30 -3.94 8.68 17.37
N ARG A 31 -5.01 8.53 16.57
CA ARG A 31 -5.85 9.62 16.06
C ARG A 31 -6.79 10.20 17.10
N GLU A 32 -6.80 9.68 18.33
CA GLU A 32 -7.61 10.21 19.42
C GLU A 32 -6.75 10.66 20.61
N TRP A 33 -5.45 10.36 20.56
CA TRP A 33 -4.57 10.61 21.67
C TRP A 33 -4.27 12.10 21.84
N LYS A 34 -4.67 12.63 22.99
CA LYS A 34 -4.30 13.97 23.45
C LYS A 34 -2.99 13.87 24.24
N ALA A 35 -1.88 13.93 23.52
CA ALA A 35 -0.55 13.85 24.13
C ALA A 35 -0.33 15.04 25.10
N PRO A 36 0.17 14.79 26.33
CA PRO A 36 0.45 15.86 27.29
C PRO A 36 1.64 16.74 26.86
N GLU A 37 2.50 16.21 26.00
CA GLU A 37 3.65 16.88 25.40
C GLU A 37 3.75 16.52 23.92
N LYS A 38 4.31 17.43 23.11
CA LYS A 38 4.57 17.15 21.70
C LYS A 38 5.86 16.35 21.53
N ALA A 39 5.85 15.39 20.62
CA ALA A 39 6.99 14.55 20.28
C ALA A 39 7.99 15.27 19.36
N ASP A 40 9.27 15.01 19.55
CA ASP A 40 10.34 15.35 18.60
C ASP A 40 10.38 14.37 17.42
N ILE A 41 10.12 13.09 17.68
CA ILE A 41 10.14 12.01 16.69
C ILE A 41 8.90 11.13 16.89
N MET A 42 8.17 10.88 15.81
CA MET A 42 7.10 9.89 15.76
C MET A 42 7.56 8.71 14.89
N VAL A 43 7.63 7.52 15.50
CA VAL A 43 8.01 6.29 14.79
C VAL A 43 6.78 5.40 14.64
N SER A 44 6.54 4.91 13.43
CA SER A 44 5.45 4.01 13.09
C SER A 44 5.89 2.95 12.08
N GLU A 45 5.12 1.85 12.06
CA GLU A 45 5.18 0.83 11.01
C GLU A 45 3.72 0.46 10.76
N LEU A 46 3.15 1.06 9.72
CA LEU A 46 1.74 0.92 9.31
C LEU A 46 1.66 0.66 7.80
N LEU A 47 2.75 0.14 7.22
CA LEU A 47 2.91 -0.01 5.79
C LEU A 47 2.42 -1.40 5.36
N GLY A 48 1.59 -1.43 4.32
CA GLY A 48 1.27 -2.69 3.66
C GLY A 48 2.19 -2.97 2.46
N SER A 49 1.92 -4.06 1.76
CA SER A 49 2.63 -4.46 0.53
C SER A 49 2.57 -3.45 -0.63
N PHE A 50 1.68 -2.46 -0.56
CA PHE A 50 1.56 -1.35 -1.49
C PHE A 50 1.85 0.01 -0.81
N GLY A 51 2.48 -0.01 0.37
CA GLY A 51 2.81 1.17 1.16
C GLY A 51 1.59 1.70 1.91
N ASP A 52 0.61 2.25 1.20
CA ASP A 52 -0.53 2.93 1.81
C ASP A 52 -1.76 2.04 2.09
N ASN A 53 -1.73 0.76 1.67
CA ASN A 53 -2.87 -0.17 1.76
C ASN A 53 -3.20 -0.69 3.17
N GLU A 54 -2.55 -0.15 4.20
CA GLU A 54 -2.90 -0.32 5.62
C GLU A 54 -3.25 1.01 6.31
N LEU A 55 -3.47 2.06 5.51
CA LEU A 55 -3.93 3.39 5.94
C LEU A 55 -2.93 4.15 6.81
N SER A 56 -1.64 3.95 6.56
CA SER A 56 -0.57 4.78 7.12
C SER A 56 -0.84 6.28 6.94
N PRO A 57 -1.28 6.78 5.76
CA PRO A 57 -1.56 8.21 5.60
C PRO A 57 -2.62 8.73 6.59
N GLU A 58 -3.78 8.10 6.65
CA GLU A 58 -4.87 8.56 7.52
C GLU A 58 -4.53 8.44 9.01
N CYS A 59 -3.74 7.43 9.39
CA CYS A 59 -3.28 7.27 10.76
C CYS A 59 -2.28 8.36 11.17
N LEU A 60 -1.30 8.64 10.32
CA LEU A 60 -0.26 9.62 10.62
C LEU A 60 -0.75 11.06 10.49
N ASP A 61 -1.66 11.34 9.55
CA ASP A 61 -2.34 12.63 9.44
C ASP A 61 -3.14 12.93 10.72
N GLY A 62 -3.89 11.93 11.23
CA GLY A 62 -4.63 12.06 12.47
C GLY A 62 -3.75 12.04 13.72
N ALA A 63 -2.50 11.59 13.65
CA ALA A 63 -1.55 11.69 14.76
C ALA A 63 -0.67 12.94 14.68
N GLN A 64 -0.65 13.65 13.54
CA GLN A 64 0.31 14.72 13.26
C GLN A 64 0.32 15.84 14.31
N TRP A 65 -0.80 16.12 14.97
CA TRP A 65 -0.86 17.16 16.02
C TRP A 65 0.03 16.85 17.22
N VAL A 66 0.36 15.58 17.47
CA VAL A 66 1.24 15.17 18.58
C VAL A 66 2.69 15.56 18.29
N LEU A 67 3.04 15.92 17.06
CA LEU A 67 4.39 16.25 16.66
C LEU A 67 4.67 17.76 16.83
N LYS A 68 5.91 18.10 17.18
CA LYS A 68 6.43 19.48 17.13
C LYS A 68 6.47 19.97 15.68
N GLU A 69 6.49 21.29 15.50
CA GLU A 69 6.55 21.93 14.16
C GLU A 69 7.78 21.48 13.35
N ASN A 70 8.91 21.25 14.01
CA ASN A 70 10.15 20.73 13.44
C ASN A 70 10.38 19.24 13.74
N GLY A 71 9.34 18.52 14.18
CA GLY A 71 9.46 17.11 14.53
C GLY A 71 9.56 16.22 13.30
N ILE A 72 10.10 15.01 13.51
CA ILE A 72 10.41 14.05 12.46
C ILE A 72 9.40 12.90 12.50
N SER A 73 8.87 12.51 11.34
CA SER A 73 8.18 11.24 11.19
C SER A 73 9.13 10.18 10.63
N ILE A 74 9.09 8.98 11.19
CA ILE A 74 9.71 7.77 10.64
C ILE A 74 8.57 6.74 10.45
N PRO A 75 8.23 6.35 9.20
CA PRO A 75 8.86 6.78 7.96
C PRO A 75 8.58 8.25 7.61
N ALA A 76 9.51 8.85 6.88
CA ALA A 76 9.38 10.20 6.33
C ALA A 76 8.52 10.23 5.07
N SER A 77 8.53 9.17 4.26
CA SER A 77 7.68 9.06 3.08
C SER A 77 7.59 7.62 2.59
N SER A 78 6.51 7.30 1.87
CA SER A 78 6.35 6.04 1.16
C SER A 78 5.93 6.28 -0.30
N THR A 79 6.36 5.38 -1.19
CA THR A 79 6.02 5.39 -2.61
C THR A 79 5.60 4.00 -3.04
N SER A 80 4.42 3.86 -3.64
CA SER A 80 3.99 2.61 -4.26
C SER A 80 4.48 2.51 -5.70
N PHE A 81 4.67 1.28 -6.16
CA PHE A 81 5.13 0.97 -7.51
C PHE A 81 4.29 -0.15 -8.10
N ILE A 82 4.18 -0.19 -9.42
CA ILE A 82 3.33 -1.14 -10.12
C ILE A 82 4.04 -1.67 -11.39
N GLU A 83 3.83 -2.95 -11.73
CA GLU A 83 4.31 -3.55 -12.98
C GLU A 83 3.24 -4.50 -13.58
N PRO A 84 3.08 -4.57 -14.92
CA PRO A 84 2.16 -5.50 -15.56
C PRO A 84 2.72 -6.93 -15.52
N VAL A 85 1.88 -7.90 -15.12
CA VAL A 85 2.30 -9.30 -14.96
C VAL A 85 1.39 -10.29 -15.67
N SER A 86 2.02 -11.34 -16.19
CA SER A 86 1.36 -12.57 -16.59
C SER A 86 1.48 -13.59 -15.45
N CYS A 87 0.36 -13.99 -14.86
CA CYS A 87 0.32 -14.93 -13.73
C CYS A 87 -0.86 -15.92 -13.88
N PRO A 88 -0.83 -16.81 -14.88
CA PRO A 88 -1.98 -17.65 -15.26
C PRO A 88 -2.45 -18.59 -14.14
N LYS A 89 -1.53 -19.06 -13.28
CA LYS A 89 -1.88 -19.91 -12.14
C LYS A 89 -2.76 -19.16 -11.13
N VAL A 90 -2.30 -18.01 -10.65
CA VAL A 90 -3.04 -17.18 -9.68
C VAL A 90 -4.38 -16.73 -10.29
N TRP A 91 -4.36 -16.31 -11.56
CA TRP A 91 -5.60 -15.91 -12.24
C TRP A 91 -6.63 -17.06 -12.34
N SER A 92 -6.17 -18.29 -12.61
CA SER A 92 -7.05 -19.46 -12.67
C SER A 92 -7.64 -19.82 -11.31
N GLU A 93 -6.88 -19.66 -10.23
CA GLU A 93 -7.35 -19.84 -8.85
C GLU A 93 -8.44 -18.82 -8.49
N LEU A 94 -8.26 -17.54 -8.86
CA LEU A 94 -9.27 -16.51 -8.70
C LEU A 94 -10.54 -16.82 -9.53
N LYS A 95 -10.37 -17.27 -10.78
CA LYS A 95 -11.50 -17.66 -11.65
C LYS A 95 -12.30 -18.81 -11.05
N ALA A 96 -11.64 -19.80 -10.47
CA ALA A 96 -12.28 -20.99 -9.90
C ALA A 96 -13.24 -20.65 -8.74
N THR A 97 -13.05 -19.50 -8.07
CA THR A 97 -14.01 -19.03 -7.04
C THR A 97 -15.39 -18.69 -7.62
N GLY A 98 -15.49 -18.36 -8.91
CA GLY A 98 -16.74 -17.97 -9.57
C GLY A 98 -17.31 -16.61 -9.14
N HIS A 99 -16.60 -15.84 -8.30
CA HIS A 99 -17.09 -14.58 -7.76
C HIS A 99 -16.43 -13.36 -8.43
N LEU A 100 -17.24 -12.36 -8.79
CA LEU A 100 -16.72 -11.08 -9.32
C LEU A 100 -15.76 -10.40 -8.35
N LYS A 101 -16.09 -10.45 -7.04
CA LYS A 101 -15.28 -9.89 -5.96
C LYS A 101 -13.82 -10.35 -6.03
N SER A 102 -13.56 -11.57 -6.50
CA SER A 102 -12.21 -12.13 -6.59
C SER A 102 -11.33 -11.43 -7.63
N PHE A 103 -11.91 -10.73 -8.60
CA PHE A 103 -11.17 -9.90 -9.55
C PHE A 103 -11.21 -8.41 -9.20
N GLU A 104 -11.96 -8.03 -8.16
CA GLU A 104 -12.10 -6.66 -7.67
C GLU A 104 -11.54 -6.51 -6.24
N THR A 105 -10.64 -7.41 -5.85
CA THR A 105 -9.92 -7.39 -4.58
C THR A 105 -8.43 -7.52 -4.88
N PRO A 106 -7.56 -6.67 -4.29
CA PRO A 106 -6.13 -6.88 -4.35
C PRO A 106 -5.70 -8.01 -3.39
N TYR A 107 -4.62 -8.72 -3.73
CA TYR A 107 -4.12 -9.87 -2.95
C TYR A 107 -2.64 -9.76 -2.65
N VAL A 108 -2.24 -9.91 -1.40
CA VAL A 108 -0.83 -10.14 -1.05
C VAL A 108 -0.46 -11.56 -1.47
N VAL A 109 0.49 -11.70 -2.39
CA VAL A 109 0.86 -12.99 -2.98
C VAL A 109 2.34 -13.03 -3.33
N LEU A 110 3.00 -14.12 -2.95
CA LEU A 110 4.34 -14.42 -3.44
C LEU A 110 4.26 -14.84 -4.93
N LEU A 111 4.57 -13.91 -5.83
CA LEU A 111 4.55 -14.12 -7.27
C LEU A 111 5.71 -15.02 -7.75
N HIS A 112 5.61 -16.33 -7.51
CA HIS A 112 6.67 -17.28 -7.90
C HIS A 112 6.61 -17.63 -9.39
N ARG A 113 5.42 -17.90 -9.95
CA ARG A 113 5.24 -18.29 -11.35
C ARG A 113 4.55 -17.18 -12.14
N ALA A 114 5.23 -16.03 -12.19
CA ALA A 114 4.79 -14.86 -12.92
C ALA A 114 5.87 -14.41 -13.92
N PHE A 115 5.42 -13.87 -15.05
CA PHE A 115 6.27 -13.21 -16.03
C PHE A 115 6.01 -11.70 -15.96
N LYS A 116 7.09 -10.92 -15.82
CA LYS A 116 7.05 -9.45 -15.75
C LYS A 116 7.05 -8.92 -17.18
N ILE A 117 5.96 -8.27 -17.59
CA ILE A 117 5.73 -7.92 -18.99
C ILE A 117 6.48 -6.64 -19.38
N SER A 118 6.63 -5.70 -18.44
CA SER A 118 7.27 -4.41 -18.66
C SER A 118 7.94 -3.89 -17.37
N SER A 119 8.44 -2.66 -17.42
CA SER A 119 9.09 -1.96 -16.31
C SER A 119 8.17 -1.77 -15.11
N VAL A 120 8.80 -1.64 -13.94
CA VAL A 120 8.17 -1.15 -12.71
C VAL A 120 8.07 0.36 -12.79
N GLU A 121 6.89 0.92 -12.58
CA GLU A 121 6.63 2.36 -12.61
C GLU A 121 6.15 2.87 -11.25
N LYS A 122 6.44 4.13 -10.94
CA LYS A 122 5.97 4.81 -9.72
C LYS A 122 4.46 5.03 -9.76
N CYS A 123 3.83 4.94 -8.61
CA CYS A 123 2.40 5.14 -8.43
C CYS A 123 2.12 6.27 -7.42
N PHE A 124 1.63 5.95 -6.21
CA PHE A 124 1.27 6.96 -5.22
C PHE A 124 2.44 7.29 -4.31
N HIS A 125 2.48 8.54 -3.82
CA HIS A 125 3.49 9.02 -2.91
C HIS A 125 2.84 9.78 -1.74
N PHE A 126 3.32 9.51 -0.53
CA PHE A 126 2.88 10.14 0.71
C PHE A 126 4.09 10.59 1.53
N VAL A 127 3.98 11.75 2.17
CA VAL A 127 5.03 12.37 2.98
C VAL A 127 4.48 12.62 4.39
N HIS A 128 5.32 12.38 5.39
CA HIS A 128 5.01 12.59 6.79
C HIS A 128 6.13 13.41 7.45
N PRO A 129 5.82 14.51 8.18
CA PRO A 129 4.51 15.13 8.32
C PRO A 129 3.95 15.63 6.98
N ASN A 130 2.63 15.55 6.83
CA ASN A 130 1.91 15.99 5.65
C ASN A 130 1.72 17.52 5.69
N PRO A 131 2.33 18.28 4.76
CA PRO A 131 2.28 19.74 4.76
C PRO A 131 0.99 20.30 4.13
N GLN A 132 0.12 19.44 3.60
CA GLN A 132 -1.05 19.87 2.83
C GLN A 132 -2.20 20.31 3.74
N GLU A 133 -2.81 21.47 3.44
CA GLU A 133 -4.03 21.95 4.10
C GLU A 133 -5.06 22.45 3.06
N PRO A 134 -6.28 21.86 2.99
CA PRO A 134 -6.72 20.66 3.70
C PRO A 134 -6.02 19.39 3.20
N ILE A 135 -5.84 18.42 4.09
CA ILE A 135 -5.33 17.09 3.74
C ILE A 135 -6.31 16.40 2.79
N ASP A 136 -5.79 15.87 1.69
CA ASP A 136 -6.49 15.03 0.74
C ASP A 136 -5.57 13.85 0.40
N ASN A 137 -6.00 12.63 0.72
CA ASN A 137 -5.26 11.41 0.43
C ASN A 137 -5.80 10.66 -0.80
N THR A 138 -6.76 11.23 -1.53
CA THR A 138 -7.21 10.69 -2.81
C THR A 138 -6.13 10.87 -3.88
N ARG A 139 -5.99 9.88 -4.76
CA ARG A 139 -4.96 9.90 -5.81
C ARG A 139 -5.50 9.29 -7.10
N HIS A 140 -4.98 9.75 -8.22
CA HIS A 140 -5.13 9.11 -9.53
C HIS A 140 -3.78 9.10 -10.22
N VAL A 141 -3.46 7.99 -10.85
CA VAL A 141 -2.33 7.90 -11.79
C VAL A 141 -2.79 7.23 -13.07
N HIS A 142 -2.30 7.77 -14.19
CA HIS A 142 -2.34 7.12 -15.49
C HIS A 142 -0.91 6.77 -15.87
N ILE A 143 -0.62 5.48 -16.02
CA ILE A 143 0.72 4.94 -16.24
C ILE A 143 0.78 4.33 -17.63
N LYS A 144 1.76 4.79 -18.42
CA LYS A 144 2.12 4.21 -19.71
C LYS A 144 3.43 3.45 -19.56
N PHE A 145 3.36 2.13 -19.59
CA PHE A 145 4.55 1.28 -19.41
C PHE A 145 5.43 1.30 -20.65
N GLN A 146 6.69 0.87 -20.50
CA GLN A 146 7.55 0.61 -21.64
C GLN A 146 6.93 -0.46 -22.56
N PRO A 147 7.18 -0.42 -23.88
CA PRO A 147 6.65 -1.41 -24.80
C PRO A 147 7.02 -2.84 -24.37
N ALA A 148 6.05 -3.75 -24.44
CA ALA A 148 6.26 -5.15 -24.05
C ALA A 148 7.38 -5.78 -24.88
N THR A 149 8.36 -6.39 -24.20
CA THR A 149 9.53 -6.98 -24.87
C THR A 149 9.22 -8.30 -25.56
N GLU A 150 8.18 -8.99 -25.10
CA GLU A 150 7.74 -10.31 -25.57
C GLU A 150 6.21 -10.41 -25.64
N ALA A 151 5.72 -11.30 -26.49
CA ALA A 151 4.29 -11.61 -26.55
C ALA A 151 3.88 -12.41 -25.30
N SER A 152 2.77 -12.04 -24.68
CA SER A 152 2.32 -12.63 -23.42
C SER A 152 0.82 -12.42 -23.20
N VAL A 153 0.33 -12.78 -22.01
CA VAL A 153 -1.06 -12.53 -21.60
C VAL A 153 -1.04 -11.77 -20.28
N LEU A 154 -1.55 -10.54 -20.29
CA LEU A 154 -1.71 -9.72 -19.09
C LEU A 154 -2.85 -10.28 -18.24
N HIS A 155 -2.53 -10.60 -16.98
CA HIS A 155 -3.49 -11.15 -16.01
C HIS A 155 -3.79 -10.17 -14.86
N GLY A 156 -2.92 -9.18 -14.65
CA GLY A 156 -3.02 -8.22 -13.56
C GLY A 156 -1.76 -7.38 -13.45
N PHE A 157 -1.68 -6.63 -12.35
CA PHE A 157 -0.57 -5.73 -12.05
C PHE A 157 -0.02 -6.04 -10.67
N ALA A 158 1.29 -6.29 -10.58
CA ALA A 158 1.97 -6.52 -9.32
C ALA A 158 2.40 -5.18 -8.71
N GLY A 159 2.11 -5.01 -7.43
CA GLY A 159 2.38 -3.81 -6.66
C GLY A 159 3.45 -4.03 -5.59
N TYR A 160 4.22 -2.98 -5.36
CA TYR A 160 5.34 -2.93 -4.43
C TYR A 160 5.33 -1.60 -3.68
N PHE A 161 6.25 -1.42 -2.73
CA PHE A 161 6.54 -0.14 -2.13
C PHE A 161 8.03 0.07 -1.86
N GLU A 162 8.39 1.34 -1.73
CA GLU A 162 9.63 1.81 -1.11
C GLU A 162 9.26 2.85 -0.05
N SER A 163 9.88 2.78 1.13
CA SER A 163 9.68 3.76 2.19
C SER A 163 11.01 4.33 2.63
N LYS A 164 11.10 5.65 2.60
CA LYS A 164 12.21 6.40 3.17
C LYS A 164 11.97 6.53 4.68
N LEU A 165 12.83 5.91 5.48
CA LEU A 165 12.72 5.95 6.93
C LEU A 165 13.23 7.29 7.45
N PHE A 166 14.52 7.55 7.27
CA PHE A 166 15.19 8.79 7.64
C PHE A 166 16.46 8.94 6.80
N GLU A 167 16.71 10.15 6.26
CA GLU A 167 17.86 10.43 5.40
C GLU A 167 18.04 9.39 4.27
N ASP A 168 19.16 8.69 4.17
CA ASP A 168 19.45 7.69 3.14
C ASP A 168 18.94 6.28 3.48
N VAL A 169 18.36 6.09 4.67
CA VAL A 169 17.84 4.79 5.12
C VAL A 169 16.47 4.53 4.50
N ILE A 170 16.38 3.45 3.72
CA ILE A 170 15.15 3.01 3.07
C ILE A 170 14.84 1.54 3.38
N ILE A 171 13.57 1.19 3.30
CA ILE A 171 13.10 -0.19 3.16
C ILE A 171 12.30 -0.32 1.87
N SER A 172 12.45 -1.44 1.16
CA SER A 172 11.83 -1.60 -0.16
C SER A 172 11.55 -3.05 -0.48
N ILE A 173 10.37 -3.30 -1.05
CA ILE A 173 10.07 -4.54 -1.76
C ILE A 173 10.03 -4.36 -3.28
N ASN A 174 10.36 -3.15 -3.78
CA ASN A 174 10.57 -2.95 -5.21
C ASN A 174 11.74 -3.85 -5.67
N PRO A 175 11.55 -4.70 -6.69
CA PRO A 175 12.60 -5.62 -7.14
C PRO A 175 13.96 -4.96 -7.44
N ALA A 176 13.97 -3.70 -7.89
CA ALA A 176 15.20 -2.98 -8.22
C ALA A 176 15.97 -2.48 -6.98
N THR A 177 15.29 -2.24 -5.86
CA THR A 177 15.86 -1.66 -4.63
C THR A 177 15.61 -2.56 -3.40
N PHE A 178 15.32 -3.84 -3.62
CA PHE A 178 14.85 -4.77 -2.60
C PHE A 178 15.79 -4.85 -1.40
N SER A 179 15.25 -4.68 -0.19
CA SER A 179 16.02 -4.78 1.05
C SER A 179 16.35 -6.25 1.37
N THR A 180 17.61 -6.63 1.17
CA THR A 180 18.10 -7.99 1.44
C THR A 180 17.78 -8.43 2.88
N GLY A 181 17.18 -9.61 3.03
CA GLY A 181 16.81 -10.18 4.33
C GLY A 181 15.45 -9.72 4.87
N MET A 182 14.72 -8.88 4.13
CA MET A 182 13.38 -8.45 4.49
C MET A 182 12.33 -9.40 3.91
N PHE A 183 11.65 -10.16 4.76
CA PHE A 183 10.63 -11.15 4.36
C PHE A 183 9.21 -10.78 4.83
N SER A 184 9.03 -9.59 5.41
CA SER A 184 7.78 -9.17 6.05
C SER A 184 6.64 -8.90 5.06
N TRP A 185 6.96 -8.55 3.81
CA TRP A 185 5.95 -8.24 2.78
C TRP A 185 6.19 -9.03 1.50
N PHE A 186 5.16 -9.72 1.04
CA PHE A 186 5.07 -10.16 -0.36
C PHE A 186 4.46 -9.07 -1.23
N PRO A 187 4.66 -9.08 -2.55
CA PRO A 187 3.99 -8.16 -3.47
C PRO A 187 2.47 -8.23 -3.35
N ILE A 188 1.78 -7.14 -3.69
CA ILE A 188 0.33 -7.15 -3.87
C ILE A 188 -0.01 -7.40 -5.35
N LEU A 189 -1.16 -7.98 -5.67
CA LEU A 189 -1.63 -8.19 -7.03
C LEU A 189 -3.00 -7.50 -7.20
N PHE A 190 -3.11 -6.65 -8.22
CA PHE A 190 -4.36 -6.10 -8.74
C PHE A 190 -4.79 -6.90 -9.97
N PRO A 191 -5.70 -7.88 -9.82
CA PRO A 191 -6.06 -8.77 -10.91
C PRO A 191 -6.95 -8.10 -11.95
N LEU A 192 -6.89 -8.57 -13.20
CA LEU A 192 -7.87 -8.24 -14.24
C LEU A 192 -8.87 -9.37 -14.40
N ARG A 193 -10.16 -9.01 -14.50
CA ARG A 193 -11.24 -9.98 -14.75
C ARG A 193 -11.08 -10.74 -16.06
N THR A 194 -10.67 -10.04 -17.11
CA THR A 194 -10.48 -10.62 -18.45
C THR A 194 -9.00 -10.51 -18.82
N PRO A 195 -8.30 -11.63 -19.06
CA PRO A 195 -6.92 -11.60 -19.52
C PRO A 195 -6.81 -10.91 -20.87
N ILE A 196 -5.74 -10.16 -21.08
CA ILE A 196 -5.51 -9.37 -22.30
C ILE A 196 -4.31 -9.95 -23.05
N GLN A 197 -4.47 -10.24 -24.33
CA GLN A 197 -3.36 -10.66 -25.18
C GLN A 197 -2.46 -9.46 -25.45
N ILE A 198 -1.16 -9.63 -25.17
CA ILE A 198 -0.14 -8.61 -25.38
C ILE A 198 0.81 -9.10 -26.46
N ARG A 199 1.02 -8.29 -27.50
CA ARG A 199 2.03 -8.53 -28.52
C ARG A 199 3.33 -7.85 -28.13
N LYS A 200 4.44 -8.36 -28.66
CA LYS A 200 5.72 -7.67 -28.58
C LYS A 200 5.58 -6.27 -29.21
N GLY A 201 6.00 -5.25 -28.48
CA GLY A 201 5.90 -3.84 -28.87
C GLY A 201 4.60 -3.15 -28.48
N ASP A 202 3.59 -3.88 -27.98
CA ASP A 202 2.38 -3.24 -27.45
C ASP A 202 2.72 -2.39 -26.23
N VAL A 203 2.05 -1.25 -26.11
CA VAL A 203 2.14 -0.40 -24.92
C VAL A 203 0.92 -0.62 -24.06
N ILE A 204 1.17 -0.94 -22.79
CA ILE A 204 0.12 -1.11 -21.78
C ILE A 204 -0.09 0.25 -21.10
N GLU A 205 -1.34 0.67 -21.00
CA GLU A 205 -1.74 1.85 -20.23
C GLU A 205 -2.66 1.41 -19.10
N PHE A 206 -2.43 1.94 -17.89
CA PHE A 206 -3.11 1.52 -16.67
C PHE A 206 -3.51 2.73 -15.85
N ASP A 207 -4.75 2.73 -15.39
CA ASP A 207 -5.24 3.72 -14.45
C ASP A 207 -5.49 3.07 -13.09
N LEU A 208 -5.03 3.75 -12.03
CA LEU A 208 -5.27 3.39 -10.64
C LEU A 208 -5.74 4.63 -9.89
N TRP A 209 -6.82 4.46 -9.15
CA TRP A 209 -7.35 5.46 -8.23
C TRP A 209 -7.23 4.96 -6.80
N ARG A 210 -6.86 5.87 -5.90
CA ARG A 210 -7.06 5.73 -4.46
C ARG A 210 -8.20 6.65 -4.09
N CYS A 211 -9.29 6.06 -3.64
CA CYS A 211 -10.53 6.74 -3.33
C CYS A 211 -10.82 6.64 -1.84
N GLU A 212 -11.54 7.63 -1.30
CA GLU A 212 -11.93 7.62 0.10
C GLU A 212 -13.35 8.19 0.30
N ASP A 213 -13.95 7.81 1.41
CA ASP A 213 -15.07 8.51 2.01
C ASP A 213 -14.85 8.65 3.52
N ARG A 214 -15.86 9.11 4.26
CA ARG A 214 -15.78 9.32 5.71
C ARG A 214 -15.45 8.08 6.54
N SER A 215 -15.57 6.88 5.99
CA SER A 215 -15.53 5.60 6.72
C SER A 215 -14.58 4.57 6.11
N LYS A 216 -14.13 4.77 4.87
CA LYS A 216 -13.35 3.78 4.14
C LYS A 216 -12.46 4.40 3.07
N VAL A 217 -11.41 3.64 2.74
CA VAL A 217 -10.51 3.87 1.60
C VAL A 217 -10.56 2.65 0.71
N TRP A 218 -10.45 2.83 -0.60
CA TRP A 218 -10.39 1.72 -1.56
C TRP A 218 -9.56 2.10 -2.79
N TYR A 219 -9.25 1.09 -3.61
CA TYR A 219 -8.65 1.28 -4.91
C TYR A 219 -9.64 0.94 -6.02
N GLU A 220 -9.56 1.68 -7.12
CA GLU A 220 -10.22 1.34 -8.39
C GLU A 220 -9.15 1.23 -9.47
N TRP A 221 -9.30 0.32 -10.43
CA TRP A 221 -8.30 0.17 -11.48
C TRP A 221 -8.86 -0.32 -12.81
N CYS A 222 -8.21 0.04 -13.91
CA CYS A 222 -8.47 -0.52 -15.22
C CYS A 222 -7.24 -0.51 -16.13
N CYS A 223 -7.24 -1.43 -17.10
CA CYS A 223 -6.36 -1.33 -18.25
C CYS A 223 -7.01 -0.37 -19.27
N ALA A 224 -6.28 0.66 -19.71
CA ALA A 224 -6.72 1.62 -20.71
C ALA A 224 -6.22 1.28 -22.13
N ALA A 225 -5.08 0.61 -22.24
CA ALA A 225 -4.53 0.11 -23.51
C ALA A 225 -3.73 -1.19 -23.28
N PRO A 226 -3.65 -2.11 -24.25
CA PRO A 226 -4.19 -2.03 -25.62
C PRO A 226 -5.70 -2.34 -25.73
N VAL A 227 -6.30 -2.85 -24.66
CA VAL A 227 -7.75 -3.12 -24.58
C VAL A 227 -8.28 -2.48 -23.31
N VAL A 228 -9.27 -1.60 -23.46
CA VAL A 228 -9.95 -0.97 -22.33
C VAL A 228 -10.76 -2.01 -21.56
N THR A 229 -10.53 -2.13 -20.25
CA THR A 229 -11.34 -2.96 -19.36
C THR A 229 -12.41 -2.12 -18.65
N ALA A 230 -13.39 -2.80 -18.04
CA ALA A 230 -14.19 -2.14 -17.01
C ALA A 230 -13.29 -1.66 -15.86
N VAL A 231 -13.75 -0.60 -15.17
CA VAL A 231 -13.20 -0.21 -13.87
C VAL A 231 -13.52 -1.32 -12.87
N HIS A 232 -12.48 -1.82 -12.21
CA HIS A 232 -12.58 -2.81 -11.16
C HIS A 232 -12.82 -2.10 -9.83
N ASN A 233 -13.65 -2.72 -8.99
CA ASN A 233 -14.00 -2.25 -7.65
C ASN A 233 -14.60 -0.82 -7.59
N PRO A 234 -15.50 -0.43 -8.52
CA PRO A 234 -16.08 0.92 -8.50
C PRO A 234 -16.80 1.18 -7.17
N SER A 235 -16.52 2.34 -6.58
CA SER A 235 -17.04 2.79 -5.28
C SER A 235 -16.76 1.83 -4.11
N GLY A 236 -15.71 1.01 -4.23
CA GLY A 236 -15.31 0.05 -3.19
C GLY A 236 -16.33 -1.08 -3.01
N ARG A 237 -17.12 -1.43 -4.03
CA ARG A 237 -18.22 -2.40 -3.92
C ARG A 237 -17.77 -3.81 -3.52
N SER A 238 -16.53 -4.17 -3.81
CA SER A 238 -15.98 -5.52 -3.62
C SER A 238 -14.93 -5.54 -2.52
N TYR A 239 -14.07 -4.53 -2.48
CA TYR A 239 -13.01 -4.37 -1.49
C TYR A 239 -12.90 -2.94 -0.99
N GLN A 240 -12.74 -2.80 0.33
CA GLN A 240 -12.57 -1.53 1.02
C GLN A 240 -11.79 -1.76 2.32
N ILE A 241 -11.03 -0.76 2.73
CA ILE A 241 -10.23 -0.75 3.95
C ILE A 241 -10.93 0.22 4.91
N GLY A 242 -11.41 -0.29 6.04
CA GLY A 242 -12.20 0.51 6.98
C GLY A 242 -11.33 1.45 7.79
N LEU A 243 -11.68 2.74 7.80
CA LEU A 243 -11.23 3.69 8.81
C LEU A 243 -11.96 3.33 10.11
N LYS A 244 -11.42 2.38 10.87
CA LYS A 244 -12.00 1.98 12.16
C LYS A 244 -11.90 3.17 13.12
N PHE A 245 -12.91 4.03 13.17
CA PHE A 245 -13.12 4.96 14.28
C PHE A 245 -13.60 4.16 15.50
#